data_AF-A0A376Y5R5-F1
#
_entry.id   AF-A0A376Y5R5-F1
#
_cell.length_a   1.000
_cell.length_b   1.000
_cell.length_c   1.000
_cell.angle_alpha   90.00
_cell.angle_beta   90.00
_cell.angle_gamma   90.00
#
_symmetry.space_group_name_H-M   'P 1'
#
loop_
_entity.id
_entity.type
_entity.pdbx_description
1 polymer ?
#
loop_
_entity_poly.entity_id
_entity_poly.type
_entity_poly.pdbx_seq_one_letter_code
_entity_poly.pdbx_strand_id
1 'polypeptide(L)'
;MLVEQKIAAHSKVENQYRRVVPDAGNLLAQQAIADVFCVNGDSEWRGLGVIESSGVHLTPDYQRFDAEAHFRPAPQQVCDDPRARCGEVFNGQM
;
A
#
# COMPACT_ATOMS: atom_id res chain seq x y z
N MET A 1 -9.02 18.06 -17.00
CA MET A 1 -8.90 16.64 -16.64
C MET A 1 -9.51 16.33 -15.26
N LEU A 2 -8.98 16.71 -14.09
CA LEU A 2 -9.75 16.57 -12.82
C LEU A 2 -10.77 17.70 -12.58
N VAL A 3 -10.38 18.96 -12.81
CA VAL A 3 -11.28 20.11 -12.65
C VAL A 3 -12.46 20.05 -13.63
N GLU A 4 -12.19 19.73 -14.90
CA GLU A 4 -13.23 19.51 -15.92
C GLU A 4 -14.20 18.40 -15.53
N GLN A 5 -13.69 17.24 -15.06
CA GLN A 5 -14.51 16.14 -14.54
C GLN A 5 -15.38 16.58 -13.36
N LYS A 6 -14.83 17.37 -12.44
CA LYS A 6 -15.58 17.92 -11.29
C LYS A 6 -16.69 18.86 -11.74
N ILE A 7 -16.41 19.77 -12.69
CA ILE A 7 -17.41 20.69 -13.26
C ILE A 7 -18.50 19.91 -14.00
N ALA A 8 -18.12 18.88 -14.75
CA ALA A 8 -19.04 18.03 -15.50
C ALA A 8 -19.76 16.97 -14.66
N ALA A 9 -19.48 16.89 -13.35
CA ALA A 9 -19.97 15.84 -12.45
C ALA A 9 -19.75 14.41 -12.99
N HIS A 10 -18.67 14.20 -13.74
CA HIS A 10 -18.32 12.93 -14.36
C HIS A 10 -17.01 12.43 -13.79
N SER A 11 -17.01 11.23 -13.19
CA SER A 11 -15.79 10.64 -12.59
C SER A 11 -15.25 9.53 -13.47
N LYS A 12 -14.02 9.69 -13.96
CA LYS A 12 -13.32 8.70 -14.78
C LYS A 12 -11.83 8.66 -14.45
N VAL A 13 -11.28 7.46 -14.37
CA VAL A 13 -9.82 7.26 -14.30
C VAL A 13 -9.22 7.53 -15.67
N GLU A 14 -8.27 8.46 -15.72
CA GLU A 14 -7.58 8.84 -16.94
C GLU A 14 -6.07 8.81 -16.70
N ASN A 15 -5.34 8.22 -17.64
CA ASN A 15 -3.89 8.07 -17.56
C ASN A 15 -3.19 9.30 -18.17
N GLN A 16 -2.61 10.17 -17.34
CA GLN A 16 -1.80 11.32 -17.79
C GLN A 16 -0.34 10.98 -18.05
N TYR A 17 0.06 9.74 -17.78
CA TYR A 17 1.44 9.29 -17.91
C TYR A 17 1.58 8.14 -18.91
N ARG A 18 0.72 8.12 -19.95
CA ARG A 18 0.65 7.08 -20.99
C ARG A 18 1.97 6.79 -21.70
N ARG A 19 2.89 7.76 -21.74
CA ARG A 19 4.23 7.57 -22.32
C ARG A 19 5.04 6.49 -21.59
N VAL A 20 4.76 6.29 -20.29
CA VAL A 20 5.53 5.41 -19.41
C VAL A 20 4.66 4.32 -18.77
N VAL A 21 3.36 4.57 -18.60
CA VAL A 21 2.43 3.65 -17.94
C VAL A 21 1.46 3.10 -18.99
N PRO A 22 1.62 1.84 -19.44
CA PRO A 22 0.63 1.15 -20.27
C PRO A 22 -0.64 0.83 -19.47
N ASP A 23 -1.77 0.68 -20.16
CA ASP A 23 -3.06 0.39 -19.50
C ASP A 23 -3.07 -0.97 -18.78
N ALA A 24 -2.32 -1.96 -19.29
CA ALA A 24 -2.15 -3.25 -18.62
C ALA A 24 -1.14 -3.22 -17.45
N GLY A 25 -0.41 -2.11 -17.29
CA GLY A 25 0.74 -2.03 -16.39
C GLY A 25 1.91 -2.93 -16.82
N ASN A 26 2.71 -3.37 -15.86
CA ASN A 26 3.82 -4.30 -16.08
C ASN A 26 3.39 -5.72 -15.67
N LEU A 27 3.00 -6.54 -16.66
CA LEU A 27 2.49 -7.90 -16.43
C LEU A 27 3.52 -8.81 -15.76
N LEU A 28 4.80 -8.71 -16.13
CA LEU A 28 5.86 -9.52 -15.54
C LEU A 28 6.04 -9.21 -14.06
N ALA A 29 6.01 -7.91 -13.70
CA ALA A 29 6.10 -7.49 -12.30
C ALA A 29 4.86 -7.91 -11.50
N GLN A 30 3.66 -7.78 -12.08
CA GLN A 30 2.42 -8.22 -11.43
C GLN A 30 2.44 -9.74 -11.16
N GLN A 31 2.92 -10.55 -12.12
CA GLN A 31 3.09 -11.98 -11.95
C GLN A 31 4.10 -12.32 -10.84
N ALA A 32 5.25 -11.65 -10.82
CA ALA A 32 6.25 -11.85 -9.78
C ALA A 32 5.72 -11.48 -8.38
N ILE A 33 4.97 -10.38 -8.26
CA ILE A 33 4.33 -10.00 -7.00
C ILE A 33 3.30 -11.05 -6.58
N ALA A 34 2.46 -11.52 -7.50
CA ALA A 34 1.42 -12.51 -7.22
C ALA A 34 1.97 -13.90 -6.86
N ASP A 35 3.14 -14.25 -7.38
CA ASP A 35 3.83 -15.51 -7.06
C ASP A 35 4.42 -15.50 -5.64
N VAL A 36 4.99 -14.36 -5.23
CA VAL A 36 5.75 -14.23 -3.99
C VAL A 36 4.90 -13.73 -2.82
N PHE A 37 3.91 -12.86 -3.07
CA PHE A 37 3.15 -12.18 -2.03
C PHE A 37 1.65 -12.45 -2.13
N CYS A 38 0.99 -12.50 -0.98
CA CYS A 38 -0.46 -12.50 -0.87
C CYS A 38 -0.92 -11.41 0.11
N VAL A 39 -2.08 -10.81 -0.17
CA VAL A 39 -2.73 -9.91 0.78
C VAL A 39 -3.32 -10.77 1.90
N ASN A 40 -2.95 -10.49 3.13
CA ASN A 40 -3.48 -11.18 4.29
C ASN A 40 -3.48 -10.24 5.50
N GLY A 41 -4.65 -10.11 6.11
CA GLY A 41 -4.86 -9.31 7.30
C GLY A 41 -4.74 -7.81 7.09
N ASP A 42 -4.77 -7.12 8.22
CA ASP A 42 -4.68 -5.67 8.29
C ASP A 42 -3.24 -5.29 8.65
N SER A 43 -2.79 -4.14 8.17
CA SER A 43 -1.46 -3.63 8.50
C SER A 43 -1.58 -2.26 9.15
N GLU A 44 -0.73 -2.01 10.13
CA GLU A 44 -0.51 -0.67 10.63
C GLU A 44 0.31 0.13 9.61
N TRP A 45 -0.21 1.27 9.19
CA TRP A 45 0.48 2.27 8.41
C TRP A 45 0.78 3.44 9.32
N ARG A 46 2.07 3.69 9.57
CA ARG A 46 2.51 4.75 10.47
C ARG A 46 1.89 6.10 10.08
N GLY A 47 1.21 6.74 11.03
CA GLY A 47 0.52 8.01 10.83
C GLY A 47 -0.86 7.92 10.15
N LEU A 48 -1.26 6.75 9.63
CA LEU A 48 -2.58 6.48 9.04
C LEU A 48 -3.42 5.50 9.87
N GLY A 49 -2.79 4.75 10.78
CA GLY A 49 -3.42 3.72 11.59
C GLY A 49 -3.50 2.38 10.87
N VAL A 50 -4.34 1.48 11.39
CA VAL A 50 -4.54 0.16 10.79
C VAL A 50 -5.44 0.29 9.56
N ILE A 51 -4.99 -0.22 8.41
CA ILE A 51 -5.74 -0.25 7.16
C ILE A 51 -6.15 -1.69 6.86
N GLU A 52 -7.45 -1.89 6.66
CA GLU A 52 -8.02 -3.19 6.34
C GLU A 52 -7.45 -3.75 5.03
N SER A 53 -7.15 -5.07 5.00
CA SER A 53 -6.66 -5.76 3.80
C SER A 53 -5.43 -5.11 3.14
N SER A 54 -4.57 -4.50 3.94
CA SER A 54 -3.33 -3.86 3.48
C SER A 54 -2.06 -4.61 3.88
N GLY A 55 -2.20 -5.65 4.72
CA GLY A 55 -1.10 -6.54 5.08
C GLY A 55 -0.72 -7.43 3.91
N VAL A 56 0.58 -7.65 3.74
CA VAL A 56 1.13 -8.56 2.75
C VAL A 56 2.04 -9.57 3.41
N HIS A 57 1.90 -10.83 3.03
CA HIS A 57 2.72 -11.92 3.52
C HIS A 57 3.34 -12.68 2.35
N LEU A 58 4.41 -13.43 2.63
CA LEU A 58 4.97 -14.34 1.64
C LEU A 58 4.04 -15.54 1.43
N THR A 59 3.92 -15.99 0.19
CA THR A 59 3.18 -17.20 -0.15
C THR A 59 3.84 -18.44 0.47
N PRO A 60 3.11 -19.56 0.64
CA PRO A 60 3.65 -20.76 1.28
C PRO A 60 4.97 -21.27 0.68
N ASP A 61 5.11 -21.19 -0.65
CA ASP A 61 6.31 -21.63 -1.38
C ASP A 61 7.55 -20.78 -1.05
N TYR A 62 7.34 -19.55 -0.57
CA TYR A 62 8.39 -18.60 -0.23
C TYR A 62 8.58 -18.40 1.29
N GLN A 63 7.84 -19.12 2.15
CA GLN A 63 7.94 -18.98 3.61
C GLN A 63 9.34 -19.21 4.18
N ARG A 64 10.20 -19.98 3.50
CA ARG A 64 11.60 -20.15 3.93
C ARG A 64 12.39 -18.83 4.01
N PHE A 65 11.89 -17.77 3.37
CA PHE A 65 12.47 -16.43 3.38
C PHE A 65 11.78 -15.48 4.37
N ASP A 66 10.73 -15.94 5.06
CA ASP A 66 9.97 -15.14 6.01
C ASP A 66 10.69 -15.03 7.36
N ALA A 67 11.23 -13.85 7.64
CA ALA A 67 11.91 -13.56 8.90
C ALA A 67 10.95 -13.51 10.09
N GLU A 68 9.70 -13.06 9.90
CA GLU A 68 8.70 -13.04 10.97
C GLU A 68 8.34 -14.46 11.39
N ALA A 69 8.16 -15.37 10.42
CA ALA A 69 7.91 -16.78 10.69
C ALA A 69 9.12 -17.48 11.35
N HIS A 70 10.34 -17.11 10.94
CA HIS A 70 11.58 -17.71 11.45
C HIS A 70 11.93 -17.24 12.87
N PHE A 71 11.93 -15.93 13.12
CA PHE A 71 12.39 -15.36 14.38
C PHE A 71 11.28 -15.13 15.40
N ARG A 72 10.01 -15.06 14.95
CA ARG A 72 8.82 -14.84 15.80
C ARG A 72 9.03 -13.68 16.77
N PRO A 73 9.33 -12.46 16.27
CA PRO A 73 9.56 -11.32 17.13
C PRO A 73 8.32 -11.02 17.98
N ALA A 74 8.54 -10.57 19.22
CA ALA A 74 7.44 -10.11 20.07
C ALA A 74 6.84 -8.82 19.47
N PRO A 75 5.50 -8.67 19.46
CA PRO A 75 4.86 -7.44 19.01
C PRO A 75 5.35 -6.25 19.84
N GLN A 76 5.76 -5.18 19.18
CA GLN A 76 6.16 -3.95 19.83
C GLN A 76 5.24 -2.82 19.39
N GLN A 77 4.51 -2.23 20.33
CA GLN A 77 3.80 -0.98 20.06
C GLN A 77 4.79 0.17 20.13
N VAL A 78 4.95 0.87 19.01
CA VAL A 78 5.72 2.11 18.93
C VAL A 78 4.73 3.25 18.81
N CYS A 79 4.70 4.13 19.80
CA CYS A 79 3.91 5.35 19.74
C CYS A 79 4.74 6.46 19.11
N ASP A 80 4.17 7.20 18.16
CA ASP A 80 4.77 8.42 17.64
C ASP A 80 4.90 9.49 18.75
N ASP A 81 5.91 10.36 18.66
CA ASP A 81 6.04 11.51 19.57
C ASP A 81 4.71 12.31 19.52
N PRO A 82 4.07 12.63 20.66
CA PRO A 82 2.82 13.38 20.67
C PRO A 82 2.88 14.75 19.98
N ARG A 83 4.08 15.30 19.75
CA ARG A 83 4.30 16.56 19.03
C ARG A 83 4.51 16.36 17.53
N ALA A 84 4.63 15.12 17.06
CA ALA A 84 4.82 14.81 15.65
C ALA A 84 3.51 15.03 14.88
N ARG A 85 3.58 15.82 13.81
CA ARG A 85 2.47 16.08 12.89
C ARG A 85 2.56 15.26 11.61
N CYS A 86 3.37 14.20 11.62
CA CYS A 86 3.58 13.36 10.43
C CYS A 86 2.27 12.74 9.92
N GLY A 87 1.38 12.33 10.83
CA GLY A 87 0.04 11.85 10.45
C GLY A 87 -0.79 12.91 9.71
N GLU A 88 -0.78 14.16 10.18
CA GLU A 88 -1.45 15.30 9.53
C GLU A 88 -0.87 15.64 8.15
N VAL A 89 0.42 15.38 7.94
CA VAL A 89 1.05 15.54 6.63
C VAL A 89 0.66 14.39 5.70
N PHE A 90 0.69 13.14 6.19
CA PHE A 90 0.34 11.97 5.37
C PHE A 90 -1.13 11.94 4.96
N ASN A 91 -2.03 12.49 5.77
CA ASN A 91 -3.45 12.58 5.46
C ASN A 91 -3.85 13.87 4.70
N GLY A 92 -2.89 14.77 4.43
CA GLY A 92 -3.12 16.01 3.68
C GLY A 92 -3.93 17.07 4.44
N GLN A 93 -3.97 17.03 5.78
CA GLN A 93 -4.59 18.07 6.62
C GLN A 93 -3.69 19.30 6.80
N MET A 94 -2.38 19.15 6.62
CA MET A 94 -1.37 20.22 6.71
C MET A 94 -0.61 20.40 5.40
#